data_AF-A0AA51U2J1-F1
#
_entry.id   AF-A0AA51U2J1-F1
#
_cell.length_a   1.000
_cell.length_b   1.000
_cell.length_c   1.000
_cell.angle_alpha   90.00
_cell.angle_beta   90.00
_cell.angle_gamma   90.00
#
_symmetry.space_group_name_H-M   'P 1'
#
loop_
_entity.id
_entity.type
_entity.pdbx_description
1 polymer ?
#
loop_
_entity_poly.entity_id
_entity_poly.type
_entity_poly.pdbx_seq_one_letter_code
_entity_poly.pdbx_strand_id
1 'polypeptide(L)'
;MNAIAPLLSVTDLSVAFETENGPITAVDRLSFSVAPGQCVALVGESGSGKSVTALSVLGLTRFGGGTHTGGQIRFVRRSGDTIDLASAPNRAIREVRGNEIGMIFQEPMSALNPVYTVGEQIAEVLRVHRSLDRRQADAEALALIERVRIPEARRRFGQFPHELSGGMRQRIVIAMALACRPQLLIADEPTTALDVTIQAQILHLVTTLAREDGMAVLFITHDMGVVAEIADHVVVMRHGKKVEEADVESFFVTPRAAYSRELLAAVPRLGQMADDTLPLGMGGDEARAPLLSVENLVTRFPIRKGILSRHVANVHAVEDVSFSIGRGETLALVGESGCGKSTTGRSILRLVDPLSGAVSLEGEDILSLNANRLRNRRRDMQIIFQDPYAALDPRLTAYDQIAEALVVHGIEQGSAVRDRIVSLLRRVGLDDIHLNRYPHEFSGGQRQRLCIARALSLSPKLIVADEAVSALDVSIQKQVIELMRELQVELGLSYLFISHDMGVVEQMSHRVAVMYMGRIVEIGPRAQVFGNPRHSYTQALLSAVPSPDPARRRTEPPRAEPLYSPIHPVGYQPAAPNYRKVGEDHLVLVA
;
A
#
# COMPACT_ATOMS: atom_id res chain seq x y z
N MET A 1 -1.90 -36.71 -21.09
CA MET A 1 -1.66 -35.26 -21.30
C MET A 1 -0.16 -35.09 -21.46
N ASN A 2 0.33 -34.74 -22.65
CA ASN A 2 1.76 -34.46 -22.85
C ASN A 2 2.12 -33.24 -21.99
N ALA A 3 3.07 -33.40 -21.05
CA ALA A 3 3.53 -32.30 -20.23
C ALA A 3 4.16 -31.23 -21.14
N ILE A 4 3.57 -30.04 -21.16
CA ILE A 4 4.12 -28.88 -21.88
C ILE A 4 5.46 -28.55 -21.23
N ALA A 5 6.53 -28.44 -22.02
CA ALA A 5 7.84 -28.08 -21.50
C ALA A 5 7.78 -26.68 -20.85
N PRO A 6 8.38 -26.48 -19.66
CA PRO A 6 8.32 -25.20 -18.98
C PRO A 6 9.11 -24.12 -19.74
N LEU A 7 8.57 -22.90 -19.78
CA LEU A 7 9.25 -21.73 -20.33
C LEU A 7 10.41 -21.29 -19.43
N LEU A 8 10.18 -21.33 -18.12
CA LEU A 8 11.18 -21.06 -17.07
C LEU A 8 11.24 -22.26 -16.12
N SER A 9 12.45 -22.75 -15.85
CA SER A 9 12.71 -23.78 -14.85
C SER A 9 13.82 -23.30 -13.91
N VAL A 10 13.47 -23.11 -12.64
CA VAL A 10 14.41 -22.81 -11.56
C VAL A 10 14.68 -24.10 -10.80
N THR A 11 15.95 -24.48 -10.64
CA THR A 11 16.34 -25.73 -9.98
C THR A 11 17.44 -25.45 -8.96
N ASP A 12 17.14 -25.74 -7.70
CA ASP A 12 18.00 -25.62 -6.52
C ASP A 12 18.74 -24.27 -6.43
N LEU A 13 18.07 -23.19 -6.87
CA LEU A 13 18.61 -21.84 -6.84
C LEU A 13 18.97 -21.46 -5.40
N SER A 14 20.23 -21.09 -5.19
CA SER A 14 20.75 -20.63 -3.91
C SER A 14 21.49 -19.32 -4.08
N VAL A 15 21.15 -18.33 -3.25
CA VAL A 15 21.70 -16.97 -3.33
C VAL A 15 22.09 -16.50 -1.93
N ALA A 16 23.34 -16.07 -1.78
CA ALA A 16 23.88 -15.54 -0.54
C ALA A 16 24.34 -14.09 -0.69
N PHE A 17 24.25 -13.32 0.38
CA PHE A 17 24.73 -11.95 0.49
C PHE A 17 25.76 -11.86 1.62
N GLU A 18 26.83 -11.13 1.39
CA GLU A 18 27.76 -10.77 2.46
C GLU A 18 27.19 -9.58 3.24
N THR A 19 27.11 -9.72 4.56
CA THR A 19 26.66 -8.64 5.46
C THR A 19 27.70 -8.42 6.56
N GLU A 20 27.60 -7.29 7.26
CA GLU A 20 28.51 -6.98 8.40
C GLU A 20 28.45 -8.06 9.51
N ASN A 21 27.31 -8.76 9.63
CA ASN A 21 27.10 -9.84 10.60
C ASN A 21 27.41 -11.24 10.04
N GLY A 22 28.03 -11.31 8.86
CA GLY A 22 28.37 -12.56 8.16
C GLY A 22 27.46 -12.87 6.96
N PRO A 23 27.68 -14.01 6.28
CA PRO A 23 26.94 -14.37 5.09
C PRO A 23 25.50 -14.75 5.43
N ILE A 24 24.54 -14.15 4.72
CA ILE A 24 23.11 -14.47 4.82
C ILE A 24 22.68 -15.17 3.53
N THR A 25 22.12 -16.38 3.67
CA THR A 25 21.48 -17.07 2.55
C THR A 25 20.05 -16.58 2.39
N ALA A 26 19.80 -15.78 1.36
CA ALA A 26 18.48 -15.19 1.10
C ALA A 26 17.55 -16.14 0.35
N VAL A 27 18.10 -17.05 -0.46
CA VAL A 27 17.37 -18.13 -1.15
C VAL A 27 18.18 -19.41 -0.97
N ASP A 28 17.55 -20.51 -0.51
CA ASP A 28 18.16 -21.81 -0.25
C ASP A 28 17.41 -22.90 -1.04
N ARG A 29 18.08 -23.42 -2.07
CA ARG A 29 17.64 -24.54 -2.92
C ARG A 29 16.19 -24.42 -3.39
N LEU A 30 15.84 -23.26 -3.92
CA LEU A 30 14.53 -22.99 -4.49
C LEU A 30 14.37 -23.68 -5.86
N SER A 31 13.31 -24.47 -6.01
CA SER A 31 12.96 -25.16 -7.25
C SER A 31 11.50 -24.94 -7.61
N PHE A 32 11.20 -24.45 -8.81
CA PHE A 32 9.84 -24.33 -9.37
C PHE A 32 9.92 -24.11 -10.88
N SER A 33 8.78 -24.19 -11.56
CA SER A 33 8.70 -23.97 -13.01
C SER A 33 7.50 -23.12 -13.41
N VAL A 34 7.60 -22.43 -14.54
CA VAL A 34 6.53 -21.64 -15.14
C VAL A 34 6.32 -22.12 -16.57
N ALA A 35 5.13 -22.63 -16.87
CA ALA A 35 4.76 -23.05 -18.23
C ALA A 35 4.39 -21.84 -19.12
N PRO A 36 4.47 -21.97 -20.46
CA PRO A 36 3.97 -20.95 -21.37
C PRO A 36 2.51 -20.60 -21.07
N GLY A 37 2.19 -19.29 -21.01
CA GLY A 37 0.83 -18.80 -20.73
C GLY A 37 0.31 -19.02 -19.29
N GLN A 38 1.12 -19.63 -18.40
CA GLN A 38 0.75 -19.87 -17.01
C GLN A 38 1.09 -18.65 -16.15
N CYS A 39 0.22 -18.33 -15.19
CA CYS A 39 0.51 -17.39 -14.12
C CYS A 39 0.90 -18.15 -12.84
N VAL A 40 2.15 -18.04 -12.42
CA VAL A 40 2.65 -18.62 -11.16
C VAL A 40 2.85 -17.50 -10.15
N ALA A 41 2.18 -17.59 -9.00
CA ALA A 41 2.38 -16.68 -7.88
C ALA A 41 3.47 -17.18 -6.93
N LEU A 42 4.44 -16.32 -6.61
CA LEU A 42 5.46 -16.56 -5.60
C LEU A 42 5.15 -15.71 -4.37
N VAL A 43 4.79 -16.36 -3.27
CA VAL A 43 4.26 -15.71 -2.06
C VAL A 43 5.07 -16.02 -0.82
N GLY A 44 4.90 -15.20 0.21
CA GLY A 44 5.55 -15.35 1.51
C GLY A 44 5.76 -14.00 2.19
N GLU A 45 6.15 -14.00 3.45
CA GLU A 45 6.47 -12.78 4.22
C GLU A 45 7.63 -11.99 3.62
N SER A 46 7.77 -10.73 4.03
CA SER A 46 8.92 -9.89 3.71
C SER A 46 10.22 -10.58 4.15
N GLY A 47 11.24 -10.50 3.30
CA GLY A 47 12.52 -11.18 3.53
C GLY A 47 12.50 -12.70 3.28
N SER A 48 11.42 -13.28 2.76
CA SER A 48 11.39 -14.73 2.42
C SER A 48 12.22 -15.11 1.18
N GLY A 49 12.70 -14.13 0.41
CA GLY A 49 13.55 -14.34 -0.78
C GLY A 49 12.88 -14.08 -2.14
N LYS A 50 11.60 -13.69 -2.18
CA LYS A 50 10.81 -13.53 -3.43
C LYS A 50 11.45 -12.59 -4.45
N SER A 51 11.76 -11.36 -4.06
CA SER A 51 12.38 -10.36 -4.94
C SER A 51 13.80 -10.77 -5.36
N VAL A 52 14.55 -11.42 -4.45
CA VAL A 52 15.87 -11.99 -4.78
C VAL A 52 15.74 -13.07 -5.86
N THR A 53 14.70 -13.90 -5.81
CA THR A 53 14.39 -14.88 -6.86
C THR A 53 14.12 -14.19 -8.20
N ALA A 54 13.25 -13.17 -8.26
CA ALA A 54 12.99 -12.42 -9.49
C ALA A 54 14.26 -11.75 -10.06
N LEU A 55 15.02 -11.06 -9.21
CA LEU A 55 16.27 -10.43 -9.61
C LEU A 55 17.29 -11.46 -10.10
N SER A 56 17.29 -12.69 -9.56
CA SER A 56 18.19 -13.75 -9.99
C SER A 56 17.87 -14.22 -11.41
N VAL A 57 16.59 -14.31 -11.76
CA VAL A 57 16.16 -14.65 -13.13
C VAL A 57 16.69 -13.63 -14.14
N LEU A 58 16.77 -12.36 -13.77
CA LEU A 58 17.29 -11.29 -14.64
C LEU A 58 18.81 -11.07 -14.52
N GLY A 59 19.51 -11.88 -13.72
CA GLY A 59 20.94 -11.70 -13.44
C GLY A 59 21.27 -10.40 -12.70
N LEU A 60 20.29 -9.80 -12.01
CA LEU A 60 20.41 -8.51 -11.33
C LEU A 60 20.97 -8.61 -9.90
N THR A 61 20.87 -9.77 -9.24
CA THR A 61 21.36 -9.95 -7.86
C THR A 61 22.84 -9.62 -7.67
N ARG A 62 23.65 -9.86 -8.71
CA ARG A 62 25.10 -9.59 -8.69
C ARG A 62 25.44 -8.11 -8.52
N PHE A 63 24.54 -7.21 -8.95
CA PHE A 63 24.71 -5.76 -8.78
C PHE A 63 24.31 -5.28 -7.38
N GLY A 64 23.54 -6.09 -6.64
CA GLY A 64 23.13 -5.82 -5.26
C GLY A 64 23.99 -6.55 -4.22
N GLY A 65 25.16 -7.09 -4.60
CA GLY A 65 26.05 -7.83 -3.70
C GLY A 65 25.66 -9.30 -3.46
N GLY A 66 24.66 -9.81 -4.17
CA GLY A 66 24.22 -11.20 -4.08
C GLY A 66 25.04 -12.13 -4.98
N THR A 67 25.51 -13.24 -4.42
CA THR A 67 26.27 -14.28 -5.13
C THR A 67 25.42 -15.54 -5.29
N HIS A 68 25.38 -16.08 -6.50
CA HIS A 68 24.76 -17.38 -6.77
C HIS A 68 25.68 -18.48 -6.27
N THR A 69 25.25 -19.22 -5.25
CA THR A 69 26.05 -20.28 -4.61
C THR A 69 25.72 -21.67 -5.17
N GLY A 70 24.61 -21.81 -5.91
CA GLY A 70 24.23 -23.04 -6.57
C GLY A 70 22.92 -22.93 -7.34
N GLY A 71 22.60 -24.01 -8.07
CA GLY A 71 21.38 -24.12 -8.87
C GLY A 71 21.52 -23.62 -10.31
N GLN A 72 20.41 -23.70 -11.05
CA GLN A 72 20.32 -23.30 -12.45
C GLN A 72 18.98 -22.59 -12.72
N ILE A 73 18.98 -21.67 -13.69
CA ILE A 73 17.78 -20.94 -14.11
C ILE A 73 17.67 -21.09 -15.64
N ARG A 74 16.96 -22.12 -16.10
CA ARG A 74 16.81 -22.40 -17.54
C ARG A 74 15.61 -21.65 -18.10
N PHE A 75 15.81 -20.94 -19.20
CA PHE A 75 14.78 -20.21 -19.93
C PHE A 75 14.78 -20.61 -21.41
N VAL A 76 13.61 -20.90 -21.97
CA VAL A 76 13.44 -21.20 -23.39
C VAL A 76 13.23 -19.90 -24.17
N ARG A 77 14.19 -19.57 -25.03
CA ARG A 77 14.18 -18.35 -25.85
C ARG A 77 13.19 -18.47 -26.99
N ARG A 78 12.82 -17.33 -27.58
CA ARG A 78 11.94 -17.24 -28.75
C ARG A 78 12.53 -17.96 -29.97
N SER A 79 13.86 -18.13 -30.03
CA SER A 79 14.54 -18.95 -31.05
C SER A 79 14.30 -20.45 -30.89
N GLY A 80 13.83 -20.91 -29.73
CA GLY A 80 13.74 -22.32 -29.34
C GLY A 80 14.93 -22.82 -28.51
N ASP A 81 16.02 -22.05 -28.42
CA ASP A 81 17.20 -22.43 -27.63
C ASP A 81 16.96 -22.25 -26.13
N THR A 82 17.58 -23.09 -25.31
CA THR A 82 17.56 -22.93 -23.85
C THR A 82 18.82 -22.24 -23.37
N ILE A 83 18.67 -21.18 -22.55
CA ILE A 83 19.76 -20.46 -21.89
C ILE A 83 19.68 -20.66 -20.38
N ASP A 84 20.83 -20.88 -19.72
CA ASP A 84 20.92 -20.82 -18.27
C ASP A 84 21.28 -19.39 -17.82
N LEU A 85 20.30 -18.67 -17.30
CA LEU A 85 20.40 -17.26 -16.90
C LEU A 85 21.31 -17.08 -15.67
N ALA A 86 21.48 -18.12 -14.84
CA ALA A 86 22.34 -18.06 -13.66
C ALA A 86 23.84 -18.06 -14.01
N SER A 87 24.23 -18.63 -15.17
CA SER A 87 25.63 -18.73 -15.61
C SER A 87 25.92 -17.93 -16.88
N ALA A 88 24.90 -17.41 -17.56
CA ALA A 88 25.03 -16.66 -18.80
C ALA A 88 25.93 -15.41 -18.65
N PRO A 89 26.72 -15.07 -19.70
CA PRO A 89 27.48 -13.83 -19.74
C PRO A 89 26.55 -12.62 -19.87
N ASN A 90 26.98 -11.46 -19.36
CA ASN A 90 26.18 -10.23 -19.35
C ASN A 90 25.65 -9.81 -20.72
N ARG A 91 26.38 -10.10 -21.81
CA ARG A 91 25.92 -9.83 -23.18
C ARG A 91 24.66 -10.63 -23.53
N ALA A 92 24.65 -11.92 -23.23
CA ALA A 92 23.50 -12.79 -23.50
C ALA A 92 22.30 -12.41 -22.62
N ILE A 93 22.54 -12.10 -21.34
CA ILE A 93 21.49 -11.60 -20.43
C ILE A 93 20.87 -10.30 -20.95
N ARG A 94 21.67 -9.39 -21.52
CA ARG A 94 21.18 -8.13 -22.10
C ARG A 94 20.27 -8.33 -23.31
N GLU A 95 20.43 -9.39 -24.08
CA GLU A 95 19.55 -9.70 -25.22
C GLU A 95 18.17 -10.23 -24.78
N VAL A 96 18.13 -10.86 -23.60
CA VAL A 96 16.91 -11.45 -23.01
C VAL A 96 16.15 -10.41 -22.18
N ARG A 97 16.84 -9.67 -21.29
CA ARG A 97 16.25 -8.69 -20.38
C ARG A 97 15.70 -7.48 -21.14
N GLY A 98 14.44 -7.14 -20.91
CA GLY A 98 13.74 -6.04 -21.59
C GLY A 98 13.22 -6.39 -22.98
N ASN A 99 13.47 -7.62 -23.46
CA ASN A 99 13.00 -8.11 -24.75
C ASN A 99 12.15 -9.38 -24.62
N GLU A 100 12.76 -10.48 -24.19
CA GLU A 100 12.09 -11.78 -24.02
C GLU A 100 11.55 -11.95 -22.59
N ILE A 101 12.16 -11.27 -21.61
CA ILE A 101 11.70 -11.18 -20.23
C ILE A 101 11.48 -9.71 -19.86
N GLY A 102 10.25 -9.34 -19.52
CA GLY A 102 9.88 -8.02 -18.99
C GLY A 102 9.80 -8.04 -17.47
N MET A 103 10.03 -6.89 -16.83
CA MET A 103 9.89 -6.75 -15.38
C MET A 103 9.11 -5.49 -15.00
N ILE A 104 8.17 -5.65 -14.07
CA ILE A 104 7.58 -4.57 -13.29
C ILE A 104 8.20 -4.66 -11.89
N PHE A 105 8.92 -3.60 -11.49
CA PHE A 105 9.56 -3.52 -10.17
C PHE A 105 8.57 -3.07 -9.09
N GLN A 106 8.87 -3.42 -7.83
CA GLN A 106 8.05 -3.14 -6.64
C GLN A 106 7.71 -1.66 -6.46
N GLU A 107 8.63 -0.74 -6.78
CA GLU A 107 8.39 0.69 -6.67
C GLU A 107 8.40 1.39 -8.04
N PRO A 108 7.24 1.89 -8.52
CA PRO A 108 7.16 2.57 -9.82
C PRO A 108 8.00 3.86 -9.83
N MET A 109 8.16 4.47 -8.65
CA MET A 109 8.86 5.73 -8.43
C MET A 109 10.35 5.63 -8.69
N SER A 110 10.97 4.49 -8.37
CA SER A 110 12.39 4.23 -8.59
C SER A 110 12.67 3.62 -9.96
N ALA A 111 11.66 3.02 -10.60
CA ALA A 111 11.79 2.42 -11.93
C ALA A 111 11.87 3.43 -13.08
N LEU A 112 11.20 4.58 -12.96
CA LEU A 112 11.24 5.64 -13.98
C LEU A 112 12.37 6.62 -13.71
N ASN A 113 13.11 6.96 -14.76
CA ASN A 113 14.12 7.99 -14.67
C ASN A 113 13.47 9.39 -14.68
N PRO A 114 13.62 10.21 -13.62
CA PRO A 114 12.92 11.48 -13.48
C PRO A 114 13.39 12.57 -14.45
N VAL A 115 14.55 12.39 -15.10
CA VAL A 115 15.11 13.38 -16.04
C VAL A 115 14.69 13.17 -17.49
N TYR A 116 14.00 12.08 -17.81
CA TYR A 116 13.50 11.79 -19.16
C TYR A 116 11.97 11.81 -19.18
N THR A 117 11.41 12.15 -20.34
CA THR A 117 9.95 12.04 -20.55
C THR A 117 9.52 10.58 -20.58
N VAL A 118 8.26 10.31 -20.26
CA VAL A 118 7.74 8.94 -20.22
C VAL A 118 7.69 8.28 -21.59
N GLY A 119 7.39 9.05 -22.65
CA GLY A 119 7.42 8.55 -24.02
C GLY A 119 8.81 8.14 -24.48
N GLU A 120 9.83 8.94 -24.16
CA GLU A 120 11.22 8.66 -24.51
C GLU A 120 11.74 7.37 -23.87
N GLN A 121 11.38 7.11 -22.60
CA GLN A 121 11.79 5.91 -21.88
C GLN A 121 11.20 4.63 -22.50
N ILE A 122 9.94 4.66 -22.96
CA ILE A 122 9.32 3.52 -23.67
C ILE A 122 9.96 3.36 -25.06
N ALA A 123 10.14 4.47 -25.79
CA ALA A 123 10.73 4.46 -27.12
C ALA A 123 12.19 3.95 -27.10
N GLU A 124 12.96 4.23 -26.06
CA GLU A 124 14.33 3.72 -25.89
C GLU A 124 14.38 2.19 -25.93
N VAL A 125 13.52 1.52 -25.16
CA VAL A 125 13.44 0.05 -25.11
C VAL A 125 13.20 -0.53 -26.51
N LEU A 126 12.26 0.08 -27.25
CA LEU A 126 11.92 -0.33 -28.61
C LEU A 126 13.08 -0.14 -29.60
N ARG A 127 13.81 0.98 -29.52
CA ARG A 127 14.97 1.23 -30.39
C ARG A 127 16.10 0.25 -30.09
N VAL A 128 16.36 -0.03 -28.80
CA VAL A 128 17.43 -0.92 -28.37
C VAL A 128 17.17 -2.37 -28.76
N HIS A 129 15.94 -2.88 -28.57
CA HIS A 129 15.65 -4.30 -28.72
C HIS A 129 14.93 -4.67 -30.03
N ARG A 130 14.24 -3.73 -30.67
CA ARG A 130 13.49 -3.98 -31.92
C ARG A 130 14.09 -3.29 -33.14
N SER A 131 15.20 -2.57 -32.99
CA SER A 131 15.88 -1.85 -34.08
C SER A 131 14.96 -0.89 -34.86
N LEU A 132 13.95 -0.33 -34.19
CA LEU A 132 13.06 0.66 -34.78
C LEU A 132 13.78 2.00 -34.91
N ASP A 133 13.46 2.76 -35.96
CA ASP A 133 13.88 4.16 -36.02
C ASP A 133 13.12 5.01 -34.99
N ARG A 134 13.56 6.26 -34.79
CA ARG A 134 12.94 7.15 -33.80
C ARG A 134 11.46 7.37 -34.02
N ARG A 135 11.03 7.57 -35.27
CA ARG A 135 9.63 7.88 -35.60
C ARG A 135 8.73 6.66 -35.39
N GLN A 136 9.23 5.48 -35.77
CA GLN A 136 8.55 4.21 -35.55
C GLN A 136 8.45 3.89 -34.05
N ALA A 137 9.53 4.09 -33.29
CA ALA A 137 9.55 3.86 -31.85
C ALA A 137 8.61 4.81 -31.11
N ASP A 138 8.58 6.10 -31.45
CA ASP A 138 7.67 7.07 -30.82
C ASP A 138 6.20 6.73 -31.10
N ALA A 139 5.88 6.26 -32.32
CA ALA A 139 4.54 5.84 -32.70
C ALA A 139 4.08 4.59 -31.93
N GLU A 140 4.93 3.56 -31.85
CA GLU A 140 4.63 2.34 -31.09
C GLU A 140 4.58 2.62 -29.58
N ALA A 141 5.46 3.49 -29.06
CA ALA A 141 5.43 3.93 -27.67
C ALA A 141 4.12 4.66 -27.33
N LEU A 142 3.64 5.54 -28.21
CA LEU A 142 2.34 6.19 -28.03
C LEU A 142 1.20 5.17 -28.04
N ALA A 143 1.22 4.20 -28.96
CA ALA A 143 0.22 3.13 -29.02
C ALA A 143 0.23 2.28 -27.73
N LEU A 144 1.41 2.03 -27.14
CA LEU A 144 1.54 1.34 -25.84
C LEU A 144 0.93 2.16 -24.70
N ILE A 145 1.16 3.49 -24.66
CA ILE A 145 0.55 4.39 -23.67
C ILE A 145 -0.99 4.37 -23.78
N GLU A 146 -1.51 4.33 -25.01
CA GLU A 146 -2.95 4.18 -25.26
C GLU A 146 -3.46 2.79 -24.82
N ARG A 147 -2.71 1.72 -25.11
CA ARG A 147 -3.05 0.33 -24.73
C ARG A 147 -3.14 0.15 -23.21
N VAL A 148 -2.27 0.82 -22.44
CA VAL A 148 -2.33 0.83 -20.97
C VAL A 148 -3.38 1.80 -20.39
N ARG A 149 -4.24 2.38 -21.24
CA ARG A 149 -5.37 3.26 -20.87
C ARG A 149 -4.97 4.52 -20.11
N ILE A 150 -3.88 5.17 -20.51
CA ILE A 150 -3.53 6.50 -19.99
C ILE A 150 -4.37 7.57 -20.71
N PRO A 151 -5.15 8.41 -19.98
CA PRO A 151 -5.95 9.46 -20.59
C PRO A 151 -5.06 10.55 -21.19
N GLU A 152 -5.51 11.15 -22.29
CA GLU A 152 -4.75 12.17 -23.03
C GLU A 152 -3.33 11.68 -23.42
N ALA A 153 -3.18 10.41 -23.81
CA ALA A 153 -1.89 9.74 -24.09
C ALA A 153 -0.88 10.62 -24.85
N ARG A 154 -1.31 11.30 -25.92
CA ARG A 154 -0.48 12.24 -26.71
C ARG A 154 0.12 13.37 -25.89
N ARG A 155 -0.67 13.98 -25.01
CA ARG A 155 -0.20 15.03 -24.10
C ARG A 155 0.73 14.45 -23.05
N ARG A 156 0.40 13.29 -22.49
CA ARG A 156 1.17 12.61 -21.44
C ARG A 156 2.52 12.10 -21.94
N PHE A 157 2.64 11.77 -23.22
CA PHE A 157 3.89 11.29 -23.84
C PHE A 157 5.10 12.20 -23.53
N GLY A 158 4.91 13.52 -23.61
CA GLY A 158 5.96 14.50 -23.36
C GLY A 158 6.15 14.90 -21.89
N GLN A 159 5.42 14.29 -20.96
CA GLN A 159 5.53 14.62 -19.54
C GLN A 159 6.63 13.83 -18.85
N PHE A 160 7.16 14.41 -17.78
CA PHE A 160 8.09 13.76 -16.88
C PHE A 160 7.34 12.92 -15.83
N PRO A 161 7.99 11.88 -15.26
CA PRO A 161 7.37 11.03 -14.25
C PRO A 161 6.72 11.81 -13.10
N HIS A 162 7.37 12.88 -12.61
CA HIS A 162 6.88 13.67 -11.48
C HIS A 162 5.57 14.44 -11.76
N GLU A 163 5.17 14.57 -13.03
CA GLU A 163 3.92 15.23 -13.45
C GLU A 163 2.71 14.28 -13.53
N LEU A 164 2.94 12.97 -13.33
CA LEU A 164 1.92 11.92 -13.40
C LEU A 164 1.48 11.45 -12.01
N SER A 165 0.25 10.94 -11.89
CA SER A 165 -0.21 10.25 -10.67
C SER A 165 0.50 8.90 -10.50
N GLY A 166 0.46 8.31 -9.30
CA GLY A 166 1.05 6.99 -9.03
C GLY A 166 0.53 5.90 -9.98
N GLY A 167 -0.79 5.81 -10.15
CA GLY A 167 -1.40 4.86 -11.10
C GLY A 167 -1.00 5.11 -12.57
N MET A 168 -0.85 6.38 -12.98
CA MET A 168 -0.34 6.70 -14.32
C MET A 168 1.12 6.28 -14.50
N ARG A 169 1.98 6.52 -13.51
CA ARG A 169 3.37 6.06 -13.52
C ARG A 169 3.43 4.54 -13.62
N GLN A 170 2.57 3.85 -12.88
CA GLN A 170 2.54 2.39 -12.94
C GLN A 170 2.12 1.87 -14.32
N ARG A 171 1.12 2.50 -14.95
CA ARG A 171 0.74 2.18 -16.34
C ARG A 171 1.90 2.40 -17.32
N ILE A 172 2.70 3.46 -17.14
CA ILE A 172 3.91 3.69 -17.94
C ILE A 172 4.95 2.58 -17.72
N VAL A 173 5.20 2.17 -16.47
CA VAL A 173 6.13 1.07 -16.17
C VAL A 173 5.66 -0.23 -16.83
N ILE A 174 4.36 -0.52 -16.79
CA ILE A 174 3.76 -1.67 -17.47
C ILE A 174 3.93 -1.56 -18.99
N ALA A 175 3.66 -0.40 -19.58
CA ALA A 175 3.86 -0.16 -21.02
C ALA A 175 5.32 -0.41 -21.43
N MET A 176 6.27 0.05 -20.62
CA MET A 176 7.70 -0.16 -20.83
C MET A 176 8.09 -1.64 -20.71
N ALA A 177 7.58 -2.34 -19.69
CA ALA A 177 7.83 -3.77 -19.49
C ALA A 177 7.28 -4.66 -20.62
N LEU A 178 6.17 -4.24 -21.24
CA LEU A 178 5.48 -4.96 -22.31
C LEU A 178 5.90 -4.51 -23.72
N ALA A 179 6.76 -3.50 -23.85
CA ALA A 179 7.08 -2.87 -25.13
C ALA A 179 7.59 -3.86 -26.20
N CYS A 180 8.35 -4.88 -25.77
CA CYS A 180 8.92 -5.90 -26.65
C CYS A 180 8.08 -7.18 -26.79
N ARG A 181 6.86 -7.21 -26.22
CA ARG A 181 6.00 -8.40 -26.13
C ARG A 181 6.78 -9.60 -25.55
N PRO A 182 7.21 -9.53 -24.28
CA PRO A 182 8.04 -10.57 -23.68
C PRO A 182 7.29 -11.90 -23.58
N GLN A 183 8.03 -13.01 -23.55
CA GLN A 183 7.45 -14.34 -23.32
C GLN A 183 7.17 -14.59 -21.84
N LEU A 184 7.95 -13.94 -20.95
CA LEU A 184 7.78 -13.98 -19.51
C LEU A 184 7.71 -12.55 -18.95
N LEU A 185 6.66 -12.27 -18.18
CA LEU A 185 6.58 -11.07 -17.35
C LEU A 185 6.83 -11.44 -15.89
N ILE A 186 7.81 -10.80 -15.28
CA ILE A 186 8.03 -10.82 -13.85
C ILE A 186 7.36 -9.57 -13.26
N ALA A 187 6.39 -9.75 -12.39
CA ALA A 187 5.71 -8.66 -11.72
C ALA A 187 6.00 -8.74 -10.22
N ASP A 188 6.94 -7.93 -9.73
CA ASP A 188 7.32 -7.88 -8.33
C ASP A 188 6.50 -6.82 -7.61
N GLU A 189 5.50 -7.24 -6.83
CA GLU A 189 4.62 -6.37 -6.06
C GLU A 189 4.07 -5.16 -6.88
N PRO A 190 3.50 -5.40 -8.08
CA PRO A 190 3.20 -4.33 -9.06
C PRO A 190 2.04 -3.42 -8.64
N THR A 191 1.40 -3.68 -7.50
CA THR A 191 0.27 -2.89 -7.01
C THR A 191 0.51 -2.30 -5.63
N THR A 192 1.71 -2.47 -5.07
CA THR A 192 2.08 -1.87 -3.79
C THR A 192 1.97 -0.34 -3.88
N ALA A 193 1.42 0.26 -2.82
CA ALA A 193 1.14 1.71 -2.69
C ALA A 193 0.12 2.30 -3.68
N LEU A 194 -0.68 1.46 -4.36
CA LEU A 194 -1.84 1.90 -5.14
C LEU A 194 -3.11 1.71 -4.31
N ASP A 195 -4.13 2.55 -4.54
CA ASP A 195 -5.44 2.30 -3.96
C ASP A 195 -6.11 1.06 -4.59
N VAL A 196 -7.08 0.49 -3.88
CA VAL A 196 -7.73 -0.77 -4.27
C VAL A 196 -8.38 -0.72 -5.66
N THR A 197 -8.87 0.44 -6.12
CA THR A 197 -9.49 0.57 -7.44
C THR A 197 -8.45 0.56 -8.55
N ILE A 198 -7.37 1.32 -8.38
CA ILE A 198 -6.25 1.35 -9.32
C ILE A 198 -5.54 0.00 -9.32
N GLN A 199 -5.33 -0.63 -8.16
CA GLN A 199 -4.81 -2.00 -8.05
C GLN A 199 -5.65 -2.97 -8.89
N ALA A 200 -6.96 -3.03 -8.70
CA ALA A 200 -7.83 -3.91 -9.48
C ALA A 200 -7.75 -3.63 -10.99
N GLN A 201 -7.69 -2.36 -11.39
CA GLN A 201 -7.52 -1.97 -12.79
C GLN A 201 -6.16 -2.40 -13.36
N ILE A 202 -5.08 -2.27 -12.60
CA ILE A 202 -3.73 -2.69 -12.99
C ILE A 202 -3.65 -4.21 -13.11
N LEU A 203 -4.19 -4.96 -12.15
CA LEU A 203 -4.22 -6.43 -12.19
C LEU A 203 -5.01 -6.93 -13.40
N HIS A 204 -6.18 -6.34 -13.65
CA HIS A 204 -6.97 -6.66 -14.83
C HIS A 204 -6.23 -6.31 -16.13
N LEU A 205 -5.54 -5.17 -16.17
CA LEU A 205 -4.72 -4.78 -17.32
C LEU A 205 -3.60 -5.80 -17.58
N VAL A 206 -2.80 -6.12 -16.57
CA VAL A 206 -1.67 -7.05 -16.67
C VAL A 206 -2.15 -8.44 -17.11
N THR A 207 -3.21 -8.95 -16.50
CA THR A 207 -3.76 -10.28 -16.84
C THR A 207 -4.39 -10.32 -18.23
N THR A 208 -5.06 -9.24 -18.65
CA THR A 208 -5.61 -9.13 -20.02
C THR A 208 -4.49 -9.13 -21.06
N LEU A 209 -3.48 -8.28 -20.87
CA LEU A 209 -2.35 -8.18 -21.79
C LEU A 209 -1.54 -9.47 -21.83
N ALA A 210 -1.36 -10.14 -20.68
CA ALA A 210 -0.69 -11.43 -20.61
C ALA A 210 -1.43 -12.52 -21.40
N ARG A 211 -2.76 -12.57 -21.29
CA ARG A 211 -3.59 -13.52 -22.04
C ARG A 211 -3.59 -13.23 -23.54
N GLU A 212 -3.74 -11.96 -23.94
CA GLU A 212 -3.71 -11.53 -25.34
C GLU A 212 -2.39 -11.87 -26.03
N ASP A 213 -1.28 -11.65 -25.33
CA ASP A 213 0.06 -11.83 -25.89
C ASP A 213 0.63 -13.25 -25.64
N GLY A 214 -0.14 -14.15 -25.00
CA GLY A 214 0.26 -15.54 -24.70
C GLY A 214 1.43 -15.67 -23.73
N MET A 215 1.58 -14.68 -22.85
CA MET A 215 2.73 -14.49 -21.97
C MET A 215 2.61 -15.30 -20.68
N ALA A 216 3.70 -15.93 -20.26
CA ALA A 216 3.79 -16.48 -18.91
C ALA A 216 4.03 -15.37 -17.89
N VAL A 217 3.49 -15.52 -16.68
CA VAL A 217 3.63 -14.52 -15.63
C VAL A 217 4.21 -15.15 -14.37
N LEU A 218 5.32 -14.61 -13.88
CA LEU A 218 5.80 -14.84 -12.52
C LEU A 218 5.36 -13.65 -11.67
N PHE A 219 4.33 -13.84 -10.86
CA PHE A 219 3.74 -12.78 -10.06
C PHE A 219 4.20 -12.90 -8.60
N ILE A 220 4.87 -11.89 -8.08
CA ILE A 220 5.29 -11.85 -6.67
C ILE A 220 4.36 -10.90 -5.94
N THR A 221 3.77 -11.38 -4.85
CA THR A 221 2.91 -10.58 -3.98
C THR A 221 2.84 -11.20 -2.59
N HIS A 222 2.48 -10.38 -1.61
CA HIS A 222 2.08 -10.83 -0.27
C HIS A 222 0.54 -10.84 -0.09
N ASP A 223 -0.22 -10.26 -1.03
CA ASP A 223 -1.69 -10.20 -0.98
C ASP A 223 -2.32 -11.48 -1.55
N MET A 224 -2.90 -12.29 -0.67
CA MET A 224 -3.56 -13.55 -1.03
C MET A 224 -4.86 -13.34 -1.82
N GLY A 225 -5.56 -12.22 -1.63
CA GLY A 225 -6.74 -11.90 -2.43
C GLY A 225 -6.38 -11.73 -3.91
N VAL A 226 -5.24 -11.07 -4.17
CA VAL A 226 -4.70 -10.95 -5.53
C VAL A 226 -4.31 -12.32 -6.11
N VAL A 227 -3.66 -13.17 -5.32
CA VAL A 227 -3.26 -14.52 -5.77
C VAL A 227 -4.46 -15.37 -6.16
N ALA A 228 -5.51 -15.36 -5.35
CA ALA A 228 -6.75 -16.07 -5.66
C ALA A 228 -7.35 -15.63 -7.00
N GLU A 229 -7.20 -14.35 -7.35
CA GLU A 229 -7.75 -13.74 -8.56
C GLU A 229 -6.96 -14.05 -9.84
N ILE A 230 -5.62 -14.05 -9.77
CA ILE A 230 -4.78 -14.04 -10.99
C ILE A 230 -3.99 -15.32 -11.24
N ALA A 231 -3.65 -16.09 -10.20
CA ALA A 231 -2.65 -17.15 -10.30
C ALA A 231 -3.27 -18.48 -10.71
N ASP A 232 -2.60 -19.27 -11.53
CA ASP A 232 -2.97 -20.67 -11.78
C ASP A 232 -2.32 -21.59 -10.74
N HIS A 233 -1.14 -21.21 -10.26
CA HIS A 233 -0.33 -21.98 -9.35
C HIS A 233 0.34 -21.09 -8.31
N VAL A 234 0.58 -21.61 -7.11
CA VAL A 234 1.17 -20.88 -5.99
C VAL A 234 2.42 -21.61 -5.51
N VAL A 235 3.48 -20.84 -5.30
CA VAL A 235 4.74 -21.27 -4.66
C VAL A 235 4.91 -20.44 -3.40
N VAL A 236 4.84 -21.10 -2.24
CA VAL A 236 5.00 -20.44 -0.94
C VAL A 236 6.45 -20.53 -0.50
N MET A 237 7.03 -19.39 -0.14
CA MET A 237 8.38 -19.25 0.40
C MET A 237 8.37 -18.82 1.86
N ARG A 238 9.28 -19.39 2.65
CA ARG A 238 9.57 -18.95 4.02
C ARG A 238 11.06 -19.11 4.31
N HIS A 239 11.70 -18.07 4.86
CA HIS A 239 13.13 -18.08 5.20
C HIS A 239 14.03 -18.60 4.06
N GLY A 240 13.81 -18.12 2.84
CA GLY A 240 14.60 -18.49 1.65
C GLY A 240 14.23 -19.84 1.03
N LYS A 241 13.31 -20.62 1.63
CA LYS A 241 12.96 -21.98 1.18
C LYS A 241 11.55 -22.05 0.65
N LYS A 242 11.33 -22.91 -0.35
CA LYS A 242 9.99 -23.34 -0.75
C LYS A 242 9.39 -24.24 0.32
N VAL A 243 8.20 -23.90 0.80
CA VAL A 243 7.49 -24.69 1.82
C VAL A 243 6.27 -25.41 1.27
N GLU A 244 5.64 -24.86 0.23
CA GLU A 244 4.49 -25.47 -0.43
C GLU A 244 4.42 -25.03 -1.89
N GLU A 245 3.91 -25.91 -2.75
CA GLU A 245 3.64 -25.64 -4.15
C GLU A 245 2.39 -26.43 -4.55
N ALA A 246 1.39 -25.74 -5.10
CA ALA A 246 0.10 -26.31 -5.45
C ALA A 246 -0.64 -25.46 -6.49
N ASP A 247 -1.64 -26.05 -7.16
CA ASP A 247 -2.64 -25.27 -7.88
C ASP A 247 -3.41 -24.37 -6.91
N VAL A 248 -3.84 -23.22 -7.42
CA VAL A 248 -4.46 -22.17 -6.62
C VAL A 248 -5.73 -22.63 -5.90
N GLU A 249 -6.57 -23.45 -6.52
CA GLU A 249 -7.81 -23.92 -5.91
C GLU A 249 -7.52 -24.83 -4.71
N SER A 250 -6.67 -25.83 -4.90
CA SER A 250 -6.22 -26.72 -3.83
C SER A 250 -5.52 -25.98 -2.71
N PHE A 251 -4.72 -24.96 -3.03
CA PHE A 251 -4.01 -24.16 -2.02
C PHE A 251 -4.97 -23.41 -1.09
N PHE A 252 -6.01 -22.75 -1.63
CA PHE A 252 -6.97 -21.99 -0.82
C PHE A 252 -7.97 -22.88 -0.07
N VAL A 253 -8.31 -24.05 -0.61
CA VAL A 253 -9.27 -24.98 0.01
C VAL A 253 -8.59 -25.90 1.03
N THR A 254 -7.44 -26.47 0.68
CA THR A 254 -6.74 -27.50 1.49
C THR A 254 -5.24 -27.24 1.58
N PRO A 255 -4.81 -26.12 2.19
CA PRO A 255 -3.39 -25.81 2.39
C PRO A 255 -2.71 -26.90 3.25
N ARG A 256 -1.59 -27.43 2.76
CA ARG A 256 -0.90 -28.58 3.39
C ARG A 256 0.11 -28.15 4.45
N ALA A 257 0.87 -27.09 4.19
CA ALA A 257 1.88 -26.63 5.13
C ALA A 257 1.26 -25.86 6.30
N ALA A 258 1.83 -26.00 7.50
CA ALA A 258 1.39 -25.26 8.69
C ALA A 258 1.46 -23.75 8.46
N TYR A 259 2.57 -23.27 7.88
CA TYR A 259 2.75 -21.86 7.54
C TYR A 259 1.70 -21.35 6.54
N SER A 260 1.33 -22.13 5.53
CA SER A 260 0.28 -21.75 4.58
C SER A 260 -1.08 -21.60 5.25
N ARG A 261 -1.41 -22.47 6.22
CA ARG A 261 -2.62 -22.35 7.04
C ARG A 261 -2.60 -21.09 7.88
N GLU A 262 -1.47 -20.77 8.51
CA GLU A 262 -1.30 -19.54 9.29
C GLU A 262 -1.45 -18.28 8.42
N LEU A 263 -0.81 -18.27 7.25
CA LEU A 263 -0.94 -17.18 6.27
C LEU A 263 -2.39 -16.96 5.87
N LEU A 264 -3.09 -18.00 5.41
CA LEU A 264 -4.48 -17.90 4.96
C LEU A 264 -5.47 -17.53 6.09
N ALA A 265 -5.17 -17.94 7.33
CA ALA A 265 -5.96 -17.56 8.51
C ALA A 265 -5.75 -16.09 8.93
N ALA A 266 -4.67 -15.45 8.49
CA ALA A 266 -4.40 -14.04 8.75
C ALA A 266 -5.03 -13.11 7.70
N VAL A 267 -5.40 -13.63 6.52
CA VAL A 267 -5.98 -12.82 5.42
C VAL A 267 -7.36 -12.26 5.82
N PRO A 268 -7.54 -10.93 5.81
CA PRO A 268 -8.85 -10.33 6.01
C PRO A 268 -9.85 -10.77 4.94
N ARG A 269 -11.06 -11.18 5.33
CA ARG A 269 -12.13 -11.44 4.35
C ARG A 269 -13.30 -10.49 4.58
N LEU A 270 -13.69 -9.78 3.52
CA LEU A 270 -14.84 -8.89 3.58
C LEU A 270 -16.12 -9.64 3.96
N GLY A 271 -16.87 -9.07 4.90
CA GLY A 271 -18.12 -9.61 5.41
C GLY A 271 -17.97 -10.60 6.57
N GLN A 272 -16.74 -10.92 7.01
CA GLN A 272 -16.53 -11.77 8.19
C GLN A 272 -17.14 -11.18 9.47
N MET A 273 -17.25 -9.85 9.53
CA MET A 273 -17.74 -9.15 10.71
C MET A 273 -19.15 -8.62 10.52
N ALA A 274 -19.94 -9.17 9.59
CA ALA A 274 -21.31 -8.71 9.36
C ALA A 274 -22.17 -8.73 10.65
N ASP A 275 -21.96 -9.74 11.49
CA ASP A 275 -22.71 -9.95 12.75
C ASP A 275 -21.93 -9.54 14.01
N ASP A 276 -20.67 -9.12 13.89
CA ASP A 276 -19.81 -8.76 15.02
C ASP A 276 -19.99 -7.29 15.42
N THR A 277 -20.50 -7.05 16.62
CA THR A 277 -20.44 -5.72 17.25
C THR A 277 -19.12 -5.57 17.97
N LEU A 278 -18.24 -4.70 17.47
CA LEU A 278 -17.05 -4.29 18.22
C LEU A 278 -17.47 -3.66 19.55
N PRO A 279 -16.95 -4.12 20.69
CA PRO A 279 -17.27 -3.51 21.97
C PRO A 279 -16.73 -2.07 21.97
N LEU A 280 -17.59 -1.11 22.30
CA LEU A 280 -17.12 0.23 22.64
C LEU A 280 -16.25 0.10 23.89
N GLY A 281 -15.06 0.70 23.88
CA GLY A 281 -14.11 0.63 25.00
C GLY A 281 -14.68 1.12 26.33
N MET A 282 -15.81 1.85 26.32
CA MET A 282 -16.59 2.22 27.50
C MET A 282 -18.10 2.11 27.22
N GLY A 283 -18.89 1.60 28.18
CA GLY A 283 -20.35 1.48 28.08
C GLY A 283 -21.10 2.65 28.76
N GLY A 284 -22.26 3.05 28.21
CA GLY A 284 -23.19 4.03 28.81
C GLY A 284 -23.40 5.33 28.00
N ASP A 285 -24.22 6.26 28.52
CA ASP A 285 -24.52 7.57 27.89
C ASP A 285 -23.27 8.47 27.75
N GLU A 286 -22.20 8.26 28.51
CA GLU A 286 -20.90 8.96 28.35
C GLU A 286 -20.19 8.60 27.03
N ALA A 287 -20.47 7.44 26.44
CA ALA A 287 -19.92 7.04 25.14
C ALA A 287 -20.53 7.84 23.97
N ARG A 288 -21.69 8.48 24.18
CA ARG A 288 -22.39 9.28 23.13
C ARG A 288 -21.89 10.71 23.01
N ALA A 289 -21.19 11.25 24.01
CA ALA A 289 -20.62 12.59 23.92
C ALA A 289 -19.42 12.59 22.96
N PRO A 290 -19.36 13.49 21.97
CA PRO A 290 -18.25 13.51 21.02
C PRO A 290 -16.95 13.90 21.74
N LEU A 291 -15.94 13.03 21.66
CA LEU A 291 -14.57 13.40 22.00
C LEU A 291 -14.04 14.43 21.01
N LEU A 292 -14.27 14.19 19.72
CA LEU A 292 -13.90 15.07 18.61
C LEU A 292 -15.15 15.45 17.82
N SER A 293 -15.33 16.75 17.55
CA SER A 293 -16.26 17.26 16.53
C SER A 293 -15.49 18.00 15.45
N VAL A 294 -15.78 17.70 14.19
CA VAL A 294 -15.23 18.38 13.01
C VAL A 294 -16.41 18.91 12.21
N GLU A 295 -16.41 20.21 11.92
CA GLU A 295 -17.52 20.90 11.26
C GLU A 295 -16.99 21.75 10.11
N ASN A 296 -17.53 21.52 8.91
CA ASN A 296 -17.25 22.25 7.67
C ASN A 296 -15.75 22.50 7.42
N LEU A 297 -14.92 21.50 7.68
CA LEU A 297 -13.47 21.62 7.54
C LEU A 297 -13.10 21.78 6.06
N VAL A 298 -12.30 22.81 5.77
CA VAL A 298 -11.79 23.09 4.41
C VAL A 298 -10.29 23.29 4.46
N THR A 299 -9.55 22.58 3.62
CA THR A 299 -8.10 22.70 3.47
C THR A 299 -7.74 22.67 1.99
N ARG A 300 -7.08 23.73 1.51
CA ARG A 300 -6.72 23.91 0.09
C ARG A 300 -5.25 24.27 -0.05
N PHE A 301 -4.60 23.76 -1.10
CA PHE A 301 -3.19 24.04 -1.39
C PHE A 301 -3.04 24.88 -2.66
N PRO A 302 -2.31 26.00 -2.64
CA PRO A 302 -2.12 26.83 -3.82
C PRO A 302 -1.19 26.18 -4.84
N ILE A 303 -1.58 26.17 -6.10
CA ILE A 303 -0.73 25.79 -7.23
C ILE A 303 -0.14 27.05 -7.85
N ARG A 304 1.19 27.12 -7.86
CA ARG A 304 1.95 28.22 -8.46
C ARG A 304 2.63 27.75 -9.75
N LYS A 305 2.62 28.59 -10.79
CA LYS A 305 3.26 28.30 -12.09
C LYS A 305 4.08 29.47 -12.61
N GLY A 306 5.07 29.14 -13.44
CA GLY A 306 5.94 30.08 -14.14
C GLY A 306 7.08 30.62 -13.28
N ILE A 307 7.99 31.37 -13.91
CA ILE A 307 9.19 31.94 -13.28
C ILE A 307 8.83 32.93 -12.16
N LEU A 308 7.67 33.59 -12.26
CA LEU A 308 7.15 34.52 -11.26
C LEU A 308 6.29 33.85 -10.16
N SER A 309 6.19 32.51 -10.14
CA SER A 309 5.43 31.76 -9.12
C SER A 309 3.99 32.24 -8.94
N ARG A 310 3.28 32.55 -10.03
CA ARG A 310 1.92 33.09 -9.99
C ARG A 310 0.94 32.01 -9.50
N HIS A 311 0.06 32.37 -8.56
CA HIS A 311 -1.02 31.50 -8.09
C HIS A 311 -2.10 31.37 -9.17
N VAL A 312 -2.28 30.15 -9.69
CA VAL A 312 -3.13 29.87 -10.86
C VAL A 312 -4.32 28.96 -10.56
N ALA A 313 -4.22 28.13 -9.53
CA ALA A 313 -5.24 27.16 -9.15
C ALA A 313 -5.08 26.76 -7.68
N ASN A 314 -6.06 26.04 -7.13
CA ASN A 314 -5.97 25.39 -5.84
C ASN A 314 -6.21 23.88 -5.99
N VAL A 315 -5.49 23.08 -5.21
CA VAL A 315 -5.89 21.71 -4.89
C VAL A 315 -6.91 21.79 -3.75
N HIS A 316 -8.12 21.34 -4.00
CA HIS A 316 -9.19 21.23 -3.02
C HIS A 316 -9.07 19.88 -2.30
N ALA A 317 -8.20 19.82 -1.29
CA ALA A 317 -7.84 18.57 -0.63
C ALA A 317 -8.88 18.13 0.41
N VAL A 318 -9.48 19.07 1.12
CA VAL A 318 -10.58 18.84 2.08
C VAL A 318 -11.61 19.93 1.86
N GLU A 319 -12.86 19.53 1.69
CA GLU A 319 -13.91 20.43 1.21
C GLU A 319 -15.23 20.13 1.91
N ASP A 320 -15.53 20.87 2.98
CA ASP A 320 -16.76 20.73 3.77
C ASP A 320 -16.90 19.34 4.42
N VAL A 321 -15.84 18.91 5.09
CA VAL A 321 -15.80 17.64 5.82
C VAL A 321 -16.32 17.86 7.23
N SER A 322 -17.36 17.10 7.60
CA SER A 322 -17.98 17.14 8.93
C SER A 322 -18.21 15.73 9.47
N PHE A 323 -17.79 15.48 10.71
CA PHE A 323 -18.02 14.22 11.42
C PHE A 323 -17.70 14.36 12.91
N SER A 324 -18.10 13.37 13.70
CA SER A 324 -17.75 13.25 15.11
C SER A 324 -17.18 11.87 15.44
N ILE A 325 -16.33 11.84 16.47
CA ILE A 325 -15.78 10.62 17.07
C ILE A 325 -16.09 10.65 18.57
N GLY A 326 -16.79 9.64 19.07
CA GLY A 326 -17.07 9.39 20.48
C GLY A 326 -15.87 8.83 21.24
N ARG A 327 -15.99 8.72 22.55
CA ARG A 327 -14.93 8.14 23.39
C ARG A 327 -14.85 6.62 23.20
N GLY A 328 -13.64 6.11 23.04
CA GLY A 328 -13.43 4.68 22.77
C GLY A 328 -13.89 4.24 21.38
N GLU A 329 -14.23 5.18 20.49
CA GLU A 329 -14.73 4.91 19.15
C GLU A 329 -13.59 4.91 18.13
N THR A 330 -13.70 4.03 17.14
CA THR A 330 -12.91 4.11 15.90
C THR A 330 -13.81 4.56 14.75
N LEU A 331 -13.52 5.74 14.20
CA LEU A 331 -14.05 6.16 12.90
C LEU A 331 -12.97 5.90 11.85
N ALA A 332 -13.27 5.05 10.87
CA ALA A 332 -12.41 4.91 9.71
C ALA A 332 -12.71 5.96 8.64
N LEU A 333 -11.64 6.50 8.05
CA LEU A 333 -11.71 7.38 6.89
C LEU A 333 -11.04 6.67 5.70
N VAL A 334 -11.84 6.32 4.70
CA VAL A 334 -11.41 5.49 3.55
C VAL A 334 -11.66 6.20 2.22
N GLY A 335 -11.00 5.76 1.17
CA GLY A 335 -11.13 6.33 -0.18
C GLY A 335 -9.84 6.18 -0.99
N GLU A 336 -9.90 6.55 -2.26
CA GLU A 336 -8.75 6.49 -3.17
C GLU A 336 -7.56 7.34 -2.71
N SER A 337 -6.38 7.03 -3.24
CA SER A 337 -5.18 7.82 -2.99
C SER A 337 -5.38 9.26 -3.51
N GLY A 338 -4.99 10.25 -2.70
CA GLY A 338 -5.17 11.66 -3.04
C GLY A 338 -6.58 12.22 -2.84
N CYS A 339 -7.54 11.47 -2.29
CA CYS A 339 -8.89 12.00 -2.02
C CYS A 339 -8.97 12.98 -0.84
N GLY A 340 -7.92 13.08 0.00
CA GLY A 340 -7.81 14.07 1.09
C GLY A 340 -7.64 13.50 2.51
N LYS A 341 -7.66 12.18 2.71
CA LYS A 341 -7.70 11.52 4.04
C LYS A 341 -6.60 11.99 5.00
N SER A 342 -5.33 11.88 4.59
CA SER A 342 -4.18 12.30 5.39
C SER A 342 -4.17 13.81 5.63
N THR A 343 -4.67 14.60 4.66
CA THR A 343 -4.84 16.05 4.85
C THR A 343 -5.90 16.35 5.92
N THR A 344 -7.02 15.63 5.94
CA THR A 344 -8.04 15.75 6.99
C THR A 344 -7.44 15.49 8.37
N GLY A 345 -6.74 14.35 8.55
CA GLY A 345 -6.09 14.01 9.81
C GLY A 345 -5.06 15.04 10.27
N ARG A 346 -4.21 15.52 9.36
CA ARG A 346 -3.20 16.55 9.66
C ARG A 346 -3.81 17.93 9.95
N SER A 347 -4.94 18.26 9.32
CA SER A 347 -5.65 19.52 9.55
C SER A 347 -6.30 19.55 10.93
N ILE A 348 -6.88 18.42 11.38
CA ILE A 348 -7.44 18.26 12.73
C ILE A 348 -6.39 18.50 13.81
N LEU A 349 -5.15 18.05 13.58
CA LEU A 349 -4.02 18.24 14.51
C LEU A 349 -3.32 19.60 14.38
N ARG A 350 -3.78 20.45 13.45
CA ARG A 350 -3.10 21.69 13.02
C ARG A 350 -1.62 21.47 12.68
N LEU A 351 -1.32 20.36 12.02
CA LEU A 351 -0.04 20.15 11.32
C LEU A 351 -0.07 20.79 9.92
N VAL A 352 -1.28 20.94 9.37
CA VAL A 352 -1.61 21.77 8.21
C VAL A 352 -2.69 22.73 8.65
N ASP A 353 -2.53 24.04 8.41
CA ASP A 353 -3.56 25.02 8.76
C ASP A 353 -4.75 24.89 7.79
N PRO A 354 -5.97 24.67 8.31
CA PRO A 354 -7.17 24.69 7.49
C PRO A 354 -7.50 26.13 7.07
N LEU A 355 -8.20 26.25 5.94
CA LEU A 355 -8.72 27.52 5.44
C LEU A 355 -9.94 27.99 6.24
N SER A 356 -10.82 27.08 6.62
CA SER A 356 -12.04 27.34 7.39
C SER A 356 -12.58 26.06 8.04
N GLY A 357 -13.61 26.22 8.88
CA GLY A 357 -14.26 25.15 9.64
C GLY A 357 -14.05 25.30 11.14
N ALA A 358 -14.50 24.31 11.90
CA ALA A 358 -14.28 24.20 13.33
C ALA A 358 -13.83 22.78 13.70
N VAL A 359 -12.92 22.67 14.66
CA VAL A 359 -12.45 21.39 15.19
C VAL A 359 -12.45 21.51 16.71
N SER A 360 -13.30 20.77 17.39
CA SER A 360 -13.35 20.77 18.86
C SER A 360 -12.94 19.43 19.45
N LEU A 361 -12.13 19.46 20.51
CA LEU A 361 -11.78 18.30 21.32
C LEU A 361 -12.35 18.52 22.72
N GLU A 362 -13.25 17.64 23.18
CA GLU A 362 -13.98 17.77 24.46
C GLU A 362 -14.63 19.16 24.64
N GLY A 363 -15.15 19.72 23.54
CA GLY A 363 -15.81 21.03 23.52
C GLY A 363 -14.87 22.24 23.40
N GLU A 364 -13.55 22.07 23.47
CA GLU A 364 -12.58 23.15 23.24
C GLU A 364 -12.20 23.23 21.76
N ASP A 365 -12.42 24.40 21.13
CA ASP A 365 -12.03 24.64 19.73
C ASP A 365 -10.51 24.74 19.58
N ILE A 366 -9.96 23.84 18.77
CA ILE A 366 -8.53 23.67 18.50
C ILE A 366 -8.00 24.76 17.54
N LEU A 367 -8.84 25.24 16.62
CA LEU A 367 -8.42 26.18 15.58
C LEU A 367 -8.16 27.59 16.14
N SER A 368 -8.86 27.97 17.20
CA SER A 368 -8.66 29.25 17.90
C SER A 368 -7.53 29.22 18.95
N LEU A 369 -6.93 28.06 19.26
CA LEU A 369 -5.86 27.97 20.26
C LEU A 369 -4.59 28.71 19.84
N ASN A 370 -3.96 29.38 20.80
CA ASN A 370 -2.60 29.90 20.65
C ASN A 370 -1.56 28.76 20.74
N ALA A 371 -0.30 29.05 20.37
CA ALA A 371 0.77 28.05 20.29
C ALA A 371 1.02 27.27 21.60
N ASN A 372 0.94 27.94 22.76
CA ASN A 372 1.19 27.30 24.06
C ASN A 372 0.04 26.35 24.46
N ARG A 373 -1.21 26.79 24.30
CA ARG A 373 -2.38 25.93 24.57
C ARG A 373 -2.44 24.77 23.60
N LEU A 374 -2.16 25.02 22.31
CA LEU A 374 -2.10 23.98 21.30
C LEU A 374 -1.02 22.92 21.63
N ARG A 375 0.17 23.35 22.09
CA ARG A 375 1.23 22.42 22.53
C ARG A 375 0.77 21.50 23.68
N ASN A 376 0.01 22.04 24.63
CA ASN A 376 -0.54 21.22 25.72
C ASN A 376 -1.62 20.26 25.20
N ARG A 377 -2.53 20.76 24.35
CA ARG A 377 -3.63 19.95 23.81
C ARG A 377 -3.17 18.85 22.86
N ARG A 378 -2.03 19.04 22.17
CA ARG A 378 -1.37 17.98 21.39
C ARG A 378 -0.96 16.77 22.23
N ARG A 379 -0.87 16.85 23.56
CA ARG A 379 -0.67 15.64 24.39
C ARG A 379 -1.86 14.68 24.29
N ASP A 380 -3.07 15.24 24.20
CA ASP A 380 -4.31 14.47 24.09
C ASP A 380 -4.57 13.95 22.68
N MET A 381 -3.84 14.44 21.67
CA MET A 381 -4.02 14.12 20.25
C MET A 381 -2.68 13.73 19.60
N GLN A 382 -2.51 12.47 19.25
CA GLN A 382 -1.27 11.96 18.67
C GLN A 382 -1.51 11.41 17.27
N ILE A 383 -0.42 11.25 16.50
CA ILE A 383 -0.45 10.71 15.14
C ILE A 383 0.53 9.57 15.00
N ILE A 384 0.10 8.53 14.30
CA ILE A 384 0.96 7.49 13.76
C ILE A 384 1.03 7.74 12.25
N PHE A 385 2.22 8.02 11.74
CA PHE A 385 2.43 8.37 10.33
C PHE A 385 2.46 7.13 9.43
N GLN A 386 2.18 7.34 8.15
CA GLN A 386 2.13 6.32 7.09
C GLN A 386 3.44 5.57 6.89
N ASP A 387 4.57 6.27 6.94
CA ASP A 387 5.90 5.68 6.77
C ASP A 387 6.65 5.64 8.11
N PRO A 388 6.81 4.45 8.73
CA PRO A 388 7.55 4.31 9.97
C PRO A 388 9.03 4.69 9.83
N TYR A 389 9.61 4.55 8.63
CA TYR A 389 11.00 4.88 8.38
C TYR A 389 11.21 6.39 8.39
N ALA A 390 10.37 7.15 7.70
CA ALA A 390 10.40 8.60 7.72
C ALA A 390 9.96 9.20 9.07
N ALA A 391 9.15 8.47 9.86
CA ALA A 391 8.66 8.95 11.15
C ALA A 391 9.71 8.88 12.28
N LEU A 392 10.69 7.99 12.16
CA LEU A 392 11.72 7.76 13.17
C LEU A 392 13.03 8.46 12.79
N ASP A 393 13.76 9.04 13.76
CA ASP A 393 15.11 9.58 13.48
C ASP A 393 16.10 8.40 13.44
N PRO A 394 16.77 8.14 12.29
CA PRO A 394 17.67 6.99 12.15
C PRO A 394 18.90 7.06 13.06
N ARG A 395 19.20 8.22 13.64
CA ARG A 395 20.36 8.45 14.51
C ARG A 395 20.04 8.30 16.00
N LEU A 396 18.77 8.10 16.35
CA LEU A 396 18.31 8.00 17.73
C LEU A 396 17.92 6.56 18.05
N THR A 397 18.23 6.11 19.27
CA THR A 397 17.81 4.80 19.74
C THR A 397 16.31 4.76 20.01
N ALA A 398 15.73 3.56 20.14
CA ALA A 398 14.33 3.41 20.53
C ALA A 398 14.01 4.11 21.86
N TYR A 399 14.93 4.06 22.82
CA TYR A 399 14.82 4.80 24.08
C TYR A 399 14.72 6.31 23.85
N ASP A 400 15.68 6.89 23.10
CA ASP A 400 15.76 8.34 22.89
C ASP A 400 14.51 8.89 22.19
N GLN A 401 13.99 8.14 21.21
CA GLN A 401 12.82 8.55 20.44
C GLN A 401 11.51 8.56 21.25
N ILE A 402 11.38 7.69 22.24
CA ILE A 402 10.22 7.70 23.15
C ILE A 402 10.45 8.72 24.29
N ALA A 403 11.68 8.81 24.80
CA ALA A 403 12.05 9.72 25.88
C ALA A 403 11.86 11.19 25.51
N GLU A 404 12.17 11.56 24.26
CA GLU A 404 12.05 12.95 23.77
C GLU A 404 10.67 13.55 24.09
N ALA A 405 9.59 12.82 23.79
CA ALA A 405 8.23 13.29 24.02
C ALA A 405 7.96 13.53 25.51
N LEU A 406 8.37 12.59 26.38
CA LEU A 406 8.19 12.69 27.83
C LEU A 406 8.95 13.87 28.43
N VAL A 407 10.21 14.07 27.99
CA VAL A 407 11.09 15.14 28.48
C VAL A 407 10.64 16.50 27.99
N VAL A 408 10.34 16.64 26.69
CA VAL A 408 9.88 17.91 26.08
C VAL A 408 8.57 18.40 26.69
N HIS A 409 7.71 17.47 27.11
CA HIS A 409 6.46 17.80 27.78
C HIS A 409 6.58 17.80 29.32
N GLY A 410 7.76 17.54 29.90
CA GLY A 410 7.98 17.57 31.35
C GLY A 410 7.07 16.62 32.13
N ILE A 411 6.72 15.47 31.55
CA ILE A 411 5.79 14.50 32.15
C ILE A 411 6.50 13.65 33.21
N GLU A 412 7.74 13.24 32.93
CA GLU A 412 8.57 12.42 33.82
C GLU A 412 9.99 12.99 33.85
N GLN A 413 10.74 12.69 34.92
CA GLN A 413 12.16 13.05 35.04
C GLN A 413 12.96 11.91 35.68
N GLY A 414 14.28 11.87 35.40
CA GLY A 414 15.19 10.90 36.01
C GLY A 414 14.87 9.45 35.67
N SER A 415 14.96 8.55 36.65
CA SER A 415 14.75 7.11 36.46
C SER A 415 13.32 6.75 36.06
N ALA A 416 12.32 7.56 36.43
CA ALA A 416 10.92 7.33 36.10
C ALA A 416 10.64 7.31 34.58
N VAL A 417 11.43 8.08 33.81
CA VAL A 417 11.36 8.07 32.33
C VAL A 417 11.63 6.67 31.79
N ARG A 418 12.68 6.01 32.30
CA ARG A 418 13.07 4.68 31.84
C ARG A 418 12.03 3.63 32.19
N ASP A 419 11.51 3.64 33.41
CA ASP A 419 10.51 2.66 33.86
C ASP A 419 9.22 2.77 33.03
N ARG A 420 8.81 4.00 32.71
CA ARG A 420 7.66 4.26 31.83
C ARG A 420 7.91 3.76 30.40
N ILE A 421 9.08 4.02 29.83
CA ILE A 421 9.43 3.55 28.48
C ILE A 421 9.48 2.02 28.43
N VAL A 422 10.05 1.37 29.44
CA VAL A 422 10.08 -0.10 29.55
C VAL A 422 8.66 -0.66 29.59
N SER A 423 7.78 -0.07 30.41
CA SER A 423 6.36 -0.46 30.45
C SER A 423 5.67 -0.28 29.09
N LEU A 424 5.92 0.84 28.40
CA LEU A 424 5.36 1.12 27.08
C LEU A 424 5.85 0.15 26.01
N LEU A 425 7.14 -0.18 25.98
CA LEU A 425 7.69 -1.16 25.03
C LEU A 425 7.07 -2.53 25.26
N ARG A 426 6.98 -2.99 26.51
CA ARG A 426 6.34 -4.27 26.83
C ARG A 426 4.87 -4.31 26.39
N ARG A 427 4.13 -3.21 26.60
CA ARG A 427 2.72 -3.08 26.14
C ARG A 427 2.58 -3.24 24.63
N VAL A 428 3.52 -2.72 23.84
CA VAL A 428 3.50 -2.90 22.37
C VAL A 428 4.15 -4.20 21.91
N GLY A 429 4.53 -5.10 22.84
CA GLY A 429 5.16 -6.39 22.54
C GLY A 429 6.63 -6.28 22.11
N LEU A 430 7.34 -5.25 22.56
CA LEU A 430 8.79 -5.10 22.41
C LEU A 430 9.51 -5.37 23.74
N ASP A 431 10.56 -6.17 23.67
CA ASP A 431 11.43 -6.50 24.82
C ASP A 431 12.40 -5.36 25.16
N ASP A 432 12.82 -5.28 26.42
CA ASP A 432 13.79 -4.32 26.96
C ASP A 432 15.12 -4.30 26.18
N ILE A 433 15.55 -5.43 25.60
CA ILE A 433 16.75 -5.50 24.76
C ILE A 433 16.69 -4.56 23.54
N HIS A 434 15.49 -4.17 23.11
CA HIS A 434 15.30 -3.29 21.97
C HIS A 434 15.55 -1.82 22.28
N LEU A 435 15.65 -1.41 23.55
CA LEU A 435 15.81 -0.01 23.96
C LEU A 435 16.98 0.70 23.27
N ASN A 436 18.09 -0.01 23.12
CA ASN A 436 19.32 0.56 22.58
C ASN A 436 19.46 0.36 21.06
N ARG A 437 18.45 -0.22 20.40
CA ARG A 437 18.49 -0.43 18.96
C ARG A 437 18.10 0.83 18.20
N TYR A 438 18.68 0.99 17.02
CA TYR A 438 18.34 2.00 16.04
C TYR A 438 17.21 1.51 15.10
N PRO A 439 16.47 2.41 14.44
CA PRO A 439 15.35 2.05 13.55
C PRO A 439 15.65 1.01 12.48
N HIS A 440 16.87 1.01 11.94
CA HIS A 440 17.27 0.08 10.88
C HIS A 440 17.46 -1.38 11.38
N GLU A 441 17.63 -1.58 12.69
CA GLU A 441 17.83 -2.89 13.33
C GLU A 441 16.50 -3.58 13.73
N PHE A 442 15.38 -2.93 13.46
CA PHE A 442 14.03 -3.46 13.70
C PHE A 442 13.43 -4.05 12.43
N SER A 443 12.60 -5.09 12.58
CA SER A 443 11.70 -5.52 11.50
C SER A 443 10.62 -4.46 11.23
N GLY A 444 9.93 -4.54 10.09
CA GLY A 444 8.84 -3.61 9.76
C GLY A 444 7.75 -3.55 10.84
N GLY A 445 7.31 -4.70 11.33
CA GLY A 445 6.34 -4.78 12.43
C GLY A 445 6.83 -4.23 13.76
N GLN A 446 8.10 -4.47 14.09
CA GLN A 446 8.69 -3.90 15.31
C GLN A 446 8.83 -2.38 15.22
N ARG A 447 9.21 -1.84 14.04
CA ARG A 447 9.21 -0.39 13.80
C ARG A 447 7.82 0.21 13.97
N GLN A 448 6.78 -0.47 13.48
CA GLN A 448 5.41 0.00 13.66
C GLN A 448 5.02 0.05 15.14
N ARG A 449 5.31 -1.03 15.89
CA ARG A 449 5.08 -1.09 17.34
C ARG A 449 5.84 0.01 18.08
N LEU A 450 7.06 0.34 17.67
CA LEU A 450 7.83 1.46 18.20
C LEU A 450 7.14 2.81 17.93
N CYS A 451 6.61 3.03 16.72
CA CYS A 451 5.83 4.23 16.39
C CYS A 451 4.55 4.34 17.24
N ILE A 452 3.86 3.22 17.47
CA ILE A 452 2.70 3.15 18.37
C ILE A 452 3.12 3.50 19.81
N ALA A 453 4.21 2.94 20.33
CA ALA A 453 4.71 3.25 21.67
C ALA A 453 5.05 4.74 21.83
N ARG A 454 5.66 5.34 20.80
CA ARG A 454 5.96 6.78 20.77
C ARG A 454 4.68 7.61 20.83
N ALA A 455 3.66 7.28 20.05
CA ALA A 455 2.37 7.97 20.10
C ALA A 455 1.67 7.80 21.47
N LEU A 456 1.79 6.64 22.11
CA LEU A 456 1.21 6.37 23.43
C LEU A 456 1.96 7.02 24.60
N SER A 457 3.19 7.48 24.38
CA SER A 457 4.05 8.00 25.45
C SER A 457 3.39 9.11 26.27
N LEU A 458 2.62 9.97 25.61
CA LEU A 458 1.91 11.12 26.21
C LEU A 458 0.51 10.79 26.73
N SER A 459 0.11 9.51 26.73
CA SER A 459 -1.23 9.05 27.15
C SER A 459 -2.37 9.78 26.42
N PRO A 460 -2.41 9.74 25.08
CA PRO A 460 -3.40 10.49 24.30
C PRO A 460 -4.82 9.96 24.54
N LYS A 461 -5.82 10.78 24.18
CA LYS A 461 -7.22 10.39 24.11
C LYS A 461 -7.63 10.04 22.67
N LEU A 462 -7.06 10.76 21.70
CA LEU A 462 -7.28 10.58 20.27
C LEU A 462 -5.97 10.23 19.57
N ILE A 463 -6.00 9.19 18.74
CA ILE A 463 -4.91 8.87 17.82
C ILE A 463 -5.41 8.95 16.38
N VAL A 464 -4.75 9.75 15.56
CA VAL A 464 -4.88 9.72 14.11
C VAL A 464 -3.92 8.65 13.58
N ALA A 465 -4.43 7.51 13.13
CA ALA A 465 -3.63 6.45 12.54
C ALA A 465 -3.65 6.60 11.02
N ASP A 466 -2.63 7.25 10.45
CA ASP A 466 -2.52 7.54 9.02
C ASP A 466 -1.84 6.36 8.31
N GLU A 467 -2.61 5.43 7.74
CA GLU A 467 -2.12 4.23 7.03
C GLU A 467 -1.16 3.34 7.84
N ALA A 468 -1.33 3.32 9.16
CA ALA A 468 -0.45 2.70 10.16
C ALA A 468 -0.19 1.18 10.00
N VAL A 469 -0.85 0.51 9.07
CA VAL A 469 -0.78 -0.96 8.90
C VAL A 469 -0.66 -1.39 7.43
N SER A 470 -0.58 -0.44 6.50
CA SER A 470 -0.68 -0.68 5.06
C SER A 470 0.56 -1.33 4.42
N ALA A 471 1.74 -1.15 5.03
CA ALA A 471 3.02 -1.64 4.52
C ALA A 471 3.56 -2.87 5.27
N LEU A 472 2.69 -3.60 5.98
CA LEU A 472 3.08 -4.74 6.82
C LEU A 472 2.61 -6.05 6.19
N ASP A 473 3.40 -7.10 6.37
CA ASP A 473 2.99 -8.47 6.03
C ASP A 473 1.67 -8.82 6.74
N VAL A 474 0.80 -9.58 6.08
CA VAL A 474 -0.55 -9.92 6.57
C VAL A 474 -0.55 -10.48 8.00
N SER A 475 0.45 -11.32 8.35
CA SER A 475 0.61 -11.88 9.69
C SER A 475 0.93 -10.81 10.75
N ILE A 476 1.83 -9.88 10.43
CA ILE A 476 2.21 -8.75 11.31
C ILE A 476 1.07 -7.73 11.37
N GLN A 477 0.42 -7.46 10.26
CA GLN A 477 -0.73 -6.56 10.15
C GLN A 477 -1.82 -6.96 11.15
N LYS A 478 -2.20 -8.25 11.16
CA LYS A 478 -3.16 -8.80 12.12
C LYS A 478 -2.74 -8.56 13.58
N GLN A 479 -1.48 -8.85 13.92
CA GLN A 479 -0.98 -8.64 15.28
C GLN A 479 -1.02 -7.15 15.70
N VAL A 480 -0.74 -6.23 14.78
CA VAL A 480 -0.80 -4.80 15.07
C VAL A 480 -2.24 -4.33 15.25
N ILE A 481 -3.19 -4.85 14.46
CA ILE A 481 -4.63 -4.55 14.62
C ILE A 481 -5.13 -5.06 15.98
N GLU A 482 -4.78 -6.30 16.36
CA GLU A 482 -5.11 -6.87 17.67
C GLU A 482 -4.56 -6.01 18.80
N LEU A 483 -3.27 -5.63 18.74
CA LEU A 483 -2.66 -4.71 19.69
C LEU A 483 -3.41 -3.38 19.79
N MET A 484 -3.76 -2.75 18.66
CA MET A 484 -4.48 -1.47 18.67
C MET A 484 -5.88 -1.61 19.29
N ARG A 485 -6.56 -2.74 19.08
CA ARG A 485 -7.85 -3.02 19.72
C ARG A 485 -7.72 -3.25 21.22
N GLU A 486 -6.71 -3.99 21.66
CA GLU A 486 -6.41 -4.18 23.08
C GLU A 486 -6.13 -2.85 23.77
N LEU A 487 -5.29 -2.01 23.16
CA LEU A 487 -5.01 -0.66 23.65
C LEU A 487 -6.25 0.23 23.66
N GLN A 488 -7.15 0.08 22.68
CA GLN A 488 -8.43 0.80 22.66
C GLN A 488 -9.24 0.55 23.92
N VAL A 489 -9.38 -0.73 24.27
CA VAL A 489 -10.19 -1.18 25.41
C VAL A 489 -9.50 -0.84 26.72
N GLU A 490 -8.19 -1.10 26.83
CA GLU A 490 -7.45 -0.88 28.08
C GLU A 490 -7.33 0.61 28.44
N LEU A 491 -7.09 1.47 27.45
CA LEU A 491 -6.77 2.88 27.66
C LEU A 491 -7.91 3.83 27.30
N GLY A 492 -9.04 3.32 26.79
CA GLY A 492 -10.15 4.15 26.32
C GLY A 492 -9.81 5.03 25.11
N LEU A 493 -8.88 4.58 24.26
CA LEU A 493 -8.40 5.36 23.11
C LEU A 493 -9.50 5.50 22.06
N SER A 494 -9.53 6.65 21.40
CA SER A 494 -10.37 6.86 20.21
C SER A 494 -9.47 7.00 18.99
N TYR A 495 -9.91 6.44 17.87
CA TYR A 495 -9.11 6.41 16.65
C TYR A 495 -9.83 7.12 15.50
N LEU A 496 -9.11 8.04 14.85
CA LEU A 496 -9.37 8.35 13.45
C LEU A 496 -8.45 7.43 12.62
N PHE A 497 -9.01 6.36 12.08
CA PHE A 497 -8.26 5.32 11.39
C PHE A 497 -8.30 5.55 9.87
N ILE A 498 -7.21 6.01 9.29
CA ILE A 498 -7.10 6.27 7.85
C ILE A 498 -6.46 5.04 7.20
N SER A 499 -7.15 4.44 6.23
CA SER A 499 -6.64 3.30 5.47
C SER A 499 -7.25 3.26 4.08
N HIS A 500 -6.56 2.60 3.15
CA HIS A 500 -7.12 2.18 1.86
C HIS A 500 -7.48 0.69 1.83
N ASP A 501 -7.02 -0.10 2.80
CA ASP A 501 -7.34 -1.52 2.94
C ASP A 501 -8.69 -1.70 3.64
N MET A 502 -9.68 -2.11 2.84
CA MET A 502 -11.06 -2.32 3.31
C MET A 502 -11.23 -3.52 4.23
N GLY A 503 -10.41 -4.56 4.07
CA GLY A 503 -10.46 -5.73 4.94
C GLY A 503 -10.03 -5.38 6.36
N VAL A 504 -8.99 -4.55 6.48
CA VAL A 504 -8.56 -4.02 7.79
C VAL A 504 -9.55 -3.04 8.38
N VAL A 505 -10.12 -2.16 7.56
CA VAL A 505 -11.13 -1.19 8.01
C VAL A 505 -12.32 -1.92 8.63
N GLU A 506 -12.77 -3.02 8.03
CA GLU A 506 -13.85 -3.81 8.60
C GLU A 506 -13.47 -4.37 10.00
N GLN A 507 -12.21 -4.70 10.24
CA GLN A 507 -11.76 -5.31 11.50
C GLN A 507 -11.55 -4.33 12.67
N MET A 508 -11.29 -3.06 12.37
CA MET A 508 -10.87 -2.05 13.34
C MET A 508 -11.96 -1.02 13.67
N SER A 509 -12.97 -0.87 12.80
CA SER A 509 -13.80 0.33 12.77
C SER A 509 -15.22 0.11 13.31
N HIS A 510 -15.72 1.10 14.06
CA HIS A 510 -17.10 1.13 14.51
C HIS A 510 -17.99 1.80 13.45
N ARG A 511 -17.50 2.91 12.89
CA ARG A 511 -18.10 3.65 11.77
C ARG A 511 -17.09 3.84 10.65
N VAL A 512 -17.61 4.06 9.45
CA VAL A 512 -16.82 4.27 8.24
C VAL A 512 -17.31 5.54 7.56
N ALA A 513 -16.37 6.42 7.21
CA ALA A 513 -16.56 7.58 6.35
C ALA A 513 -15.78 7.36 5.05
N VAL A 514 -16.49 7.34 3.93
CA VAL A 514 -15.93 7.20 2.59
C VAL A 514 -15.72 8.60 2.01
N MET A 515 -14.49 8.90 1.65
CA MET A 515 -14.04 10.19 1.15
C MET A 515 -13.71 10.12 -0.34
N TYR A 516 -14.26 11.04 -1.12
CA TYR A 516 -14.02 11.18 -2.55
C TYR A 516 -13.90 12.66 -2.90
N MET A 517 -12.85 13.03 -3.66
CA MET A 517 -12.61 14.41 -4.13
C MET A 517 -12.75 15.48 -3.04
N GLY A 518 -12.12 15.28 -1.89
CA GLY A 518 -12.14 16.24 -0.78
C GLY A 518 -13.37 16.16 0.13
N ARG A 519 -14.37 15.34 -0.20
CA ARG A 519 -15.67 15.29 0.49
C ARG A 519 -15.96 13.92 1.09
N ILE A 520 -16.72 13.88 2.19
CA ILE A 520 -17.34 12.63 2.64
C ILE A 520 -18.56 12.37 1.74
N VAL A 521 -18.56 11.26 1.03
CA VAL A 521 -19.68 10.87 0.15
C VAL A 521 -20.64 9.90 0.81
N GLU A 522 -20.18 9.17 1.81
CA GLU A 522 -21.00 8.25 2.58
C GLU A 522 -20.38 8.06 3.97
N ILE A 523 -21.18 8.15 5.02
CA ILE A 523 -20.72 7.89 6.39
C ILE A 523 -21.81 7.14 7.16
N GLY A 524 -21.43 6.11 7.90
CA GLY A 524 -22.38 5.35 8.70
C GLY A 524 -21.76 4.22 9.52
N PRO A 525 -22.61 3.44 10.22
CA PRO A 525 -22.17 2.23 10.91
C PRO A 525 -21.45 1.29 9.94
N ARG A 526 -20.36 0.67 10.39
CA ARG A 526 -19.55 -0.25 9.58
C ARG A 526 -20.41 -1.27 8.84
N ALA A 527 -21.29 -1.98 9.56
CA ALA A 527 -22.15 -3.02 8.98
C ALA A 527 -23.04 -2.50 7.82
N GLN A 528 -23.53 -1.25 7.90
CA GLN A 528 -24.36 -0.67 6.83
C GLN A 528 -23.53 -0.24 5.62
N VAL A 529 -22.38 0.40 5.83
CA VAL A 529 -21.51 0.85 4.73
C VAL A 529 -20.94 -0.34 3.95
N PHE A 530 -20.55 -1.42 4.63
CA PHE A 530 -20.05 -2.63 3.97
C PHE A 530 -21.16 -3.53 3.40
N GLY A 531 -22.25 -3.72 4.14
CA GLY A 531 -23.33 -4.65 3.76
C GLY A 531 -24.36 -4.07 2.79
N ASN A 532 -24.57 -2.75 2.80
CA ASN A 532 -25.56 -2.07 1.95
C ASN A 532 -25.09 -0.66 1.54
N PRO A 533 -23.95 -0.55 0.82
CA PRO A 533 -23.44 0.73 0.35
C PRO A 533 -24.42 1.42 -0.59
N ARG A 534 -24.67 2.71 -0.36
CA ARG A 534 -25.68 3.47 -1.11
C ARG A 534 -25.09 4.41 -2.17
N HIS A 535 -23.90 4.94 -1.95
CA HIS A 535 -23.24 5.80 -2.92
C HIS A 535 -22.55 4.98 -4.01
N SER A 536 -22.59 5.44 -5.28
CA SER A 536 -21.99 4.71 -6.42
C SER A 536 -20.49 4.49 -6.23
N TYR A 537 -19.79 5.53 -5.78
CA TYR A 537 -18.38 5.46 -5.44
C TYR A 537 -18.07 4.40 -4.38
N THR A 538 -18.83 4.34 -3.28
CA THR A 538 -18.65 3.32 -2.24
C THR A 538 -18.86 1.91 -2.80
N GLN A 539 -19.87 1.72 -3.63
CA GLN A 539 -20.11 0.43 -4.31
C GLN A 539 -18.94 0.05 -5.22
N ALA A 540 -18.42 0.99 -6.00
CA ALA A 540 -17.27 0.77 -6.87
C ALA A 540 -16.02 0.41 -6.05
N LEU A 541 -15.74 1.15 -4.98
CA LEU A 541 -14.61 0.94 -4.08
C LEU A 541 -14.64 -0.44 -3.44
N LEU A 542 -15.79 -0.87 -2.90
CA LEU A 542 -15.96 -2.21 -2.30
C LEU A 542 -15.88 -3.33 -3.34
N SER A 543 -16.42 -3.12 -4.54
CA SER A 543 -16.34 -4.12 -5.62
C SER A 543 -14.90 -4.36 -6.13
N ALA A 544 -14.02 -3.38 -5.93
CA ALA A 544 -12.61 -3.45 -6.32
C ALA A 544 -11.71 -4.20 -5.33
N VAL A 545 -12.20 -4.52 -4.12
CA VAL A 545 -11.41 -5.25 -3.10
C VAL A 545 -11.22 -6.71 -3.51
N PRO A 546 -9.98 -7.22 -3.65
CA PRO A 546 -9.73 -8.61 -4.03
C PRO A 546 -10.36 -9.61 -3.05
N SER A 547 -10.94 -10.69 -3.58
CA SER A 547 -11.55 -11.76 -2.78
C SER A 547 -10.57 -12.93 -2.65
N PRO A 548 -10.24 -13.41 -1.43
CA PRO A 548 -9.40 -14.59 -1.22
C PRO A 548 -10.19 -15.89 -1.44
N ASP A 549 -10.94 -15.94 -2.54
CA ASP A 549 -11.75 -17.08 -2.98
C ASP A 549 -11.56 -17.23 -4.50
N PRO A 550 -10.80 -18.26 -4.95
CA PRO A 550 -10.57 -18.50 -6.38
C PRO A 550 -11.86 -18.72 -7.19
N ALA A 551 -12.95 -19.16 -6.57
CA ALA A 551 -14.23 -19.34 -7.26
C ALA A 551 -14.91 -18.00 -7.61
N ARG A 552 -14.50 -16.91 -6.97
CA ARG A 552 -15.02 -15.55 -7.18
C ARG A 552 -14.11 -14.67 -8.04
N ARG A 553 -13.25 -15.29 -8.86
CA ARG A 553 -12.39 -14.60 -9.83
C ARG A 553 -13.18 -13.61 -10.67
N ARG A 554 -12.70 -12.37 -10.74
CA ARG A 554 -13.31 -11.37 -11.62
C ARG A 554 -13.03 -11.71 -13.07
N THR A 555 -14.07 -11.63 -13.88
CA THR A 555 -13.99 -11.76 -15.33
C THR A 555 -14.10 -10.41 -16.04
N GLU A 556 -14.73 -9.43 -15.40
CA GLU A 556 -14.95 -8.09 -15.94
C GLU A 556 -14.04 -7.04 -15.27
N PRO A 557 -13.67 -5.97 -16.01
CA PRO A 557 -12.94 -4.85 -15.41
C PRO A 557 -13.77 -4.17 -14.32
N PRO A 558 -13.13 -3.69 -13.23
CA PRO A 558 -13.83 -2.88 -12.25
C PRO A 558 -14.41 -1.62 -12.91
N ARG A 559 -15.58 -1.18 -12.42
CA ARG A 559 -16.21 0.06 -12.88
C ARG A 559 -15.26 1.23 -12.65
N ALA A 560 -14.78 1.83 -13.73
CA ALA A 560 -13.94 3.02 -13.65
C ALA A 560 -14.85 4.26 -13.59
N GLU A 561 -14.97 4.89 -12.41
CA GLU A 561 -15.47 6.26 -12.37
C GLU A 561 -14.43 7.20 -13.02
N PRO A 562 -14.87 8.30 -13.67
CA PRO A 562 -13.94 9.25 -14.27
C PRO A 562 -12.97 9.81 -13.23
N LEU A 563 -11.69 9.92 -13.59
CA LEU A 563 -10.69 10.61 -12.78
C LEU A 563 -10.99 12.12 -12.80
N TYR A 564 -11.80 12.60 -11.86
CA TYR A 564 -11.97 14.03 -11.65
C TYR A 564 -10.69 14.62 -11.03
N SER A 565 -10.36 15.85 -11.42
CA SER A 565 -9.22 16.56 -10.83
C SER A 565 -9.68 17.33 -9.60
N PRO A 566 -9.01 17.20 -8.45
CA PRO A 566 -9.24 18.07 -7.29
C PRO A 566 -8.68 19.49 -7.51
N ILE A 567 -8.12 19.77 -8.69
CA ILE A 567 -7.52 21.05 -9.04
C ILE A 567 -8.57 21.94 -9.69
N HIS A 568 -8.87 23.07 -9.05
CA HIS A 568 -9.80 24.05 -9.58
C HIS A 568 -9.16 25.44 -9.70
N PRO A 569 -9.65 26.29 -10.63
CA PRO A 569 -9.18 27.67 -10.76
C PRO A 569 -9.34 28.47 -9.47
N VAL A 570 -8.54 29.53 -9.31
CA VAL A 570 -8.68 30.48 -8.20
C VAL A 570 -10.10 31.07 -8.23
N GLY A 571 -10.78 31.04 -7.07
CA GLY A 571 -12.15 31.54 -6.92
C GLY A 571 -13.24 30.49 -7.09
N TYR A 572 -12.92 29.25 -7.48
CA TYR A 572 -13.91 28.18 -7.50
C TYR A 572 -14.49 27.92 -6.10
N GLN A 573 -15.81 27.91 -6.01
CA GLN A 573 -16.57 27.56 -4.81
C GLN A 573 -17.47 26.36 -5.14
N PRO A 574 -17.24 25.21 -4.52
CA PRO A 574 -18.08 24.05 -4.76
C PRO A 574 -19.41 24.19 -3.99
N ALA A 575 -20.47 23.57 -4.51
CA ALA A 575 -21.80 23.63 -3.90
C ALA A 575 -21.80 23.02 -2.49
N ALA A 576 -22.63 23.54 -1.58
CA ALA A 576 -22.80 22.98 -0.25
C ALA A 576 -23.24 21.51 -0.34
N PRO A 577 -22.69 20.60 0.47
CA PRO A 577 -23.05 19.20 0.43
C PRO A 577 -24.48 19.00 0.92
N ASN A 578 -25.26 18.20 0.20
CA ASN A 578 -26.60 17.80 0.59
C ASN A 578 -26.60 16.31 0.94
N TYR A 579 -26.84 15.96 2.20
CA TYR A 579 -26.83 14.57 2.64
C TYR A 579 -28.26 14.02 2.78
N ARG A 580 -28.49 12.83 2.24
CA ARG A 580 -29.69 12.03 2.47
C ARG A 580 -29.42 11.04 3.60
N LYS A 581 -30.28 11.04 4.62
CA LYS A 581 -30.29 10.00 5.66
C LYS A 581 -30.94 8.72 5.11
N VAL A 582 -30.21 7.62 5.12
CA VAL A 582 -30.63 6.31 4.57
C VAL A 582 -30.77 5.22 5.62
N GLY A 583 -30.40 5.52 6.87
CA GLY A 583 -30.48 4.64 8.04
C GLY A 583 -30.27 5.42 9.34
N GLU A 584 -30.29 4.72 10.47
CA GLU A 584 -29.87 5.28 11.76
C GLU A 584 -28.36 5.58 11.67
N ASP A 585 -28.00 6.86 11.76
CA ASP A 585 -26.64 7.40 11.60
C ASP A 585 -25.92 7.09 10.29
N HIS A 586 -26.65 6.78 9.21
CA HIS A 586 -26.11 6.58 7.85
C HIS A 586 -26.53 7.70 6.91
N LEU A 587 -25.54 8.49 6.46
CA LEU A 587 -25.68 9.65 5.60
C LEU A 587 -24.97 9.43 4.27
N VAL A 588 -25.59 9.87 3.19
CA VAL A 588 -25.07 9.72 1.82
C VAL A 588 -25.16 11.06 1.11
N LEU A 589 -24.06 11.53 0.52
CA LEU A 589 -24.03 12.73 -0.29
C LEU A 589 -24.90 12.53 -1.53
N VAL A 590 -25.83 13.46 -1.76
CA VAL A 590 -26.65 13.52 -2.96
C VAL A 590 -25.87 14.32 -4.01
N ALA A 591 -25.78 13.76 -5.21
CA ALA A 591 -25.11 14.38 -6.36
C ALA A 591 -25.72 15.72 -6.77
#